data_AF-A0AAV3AXB9-F1
#
_entry.id   AF-A0AAV3AXB9-F1
#
_cell.length_a   1.000
_cell.length_b   1.000
_cell.length_c   1.000
_cell.angle_alpha   90.00
_cell.angle_beta   90.00
_cell.angle_gamma   90.00
#
_symmetry.space_group_name_H-M   'P 1'
#
loop_
_entity.id
_entity.type
_entity.pdbx_description
1 polymer ?
#
loop_
_entity_poly.entity_id
_entity_poly.type
_entity_poly.pdbx_seq_one_letter_code
_entity_poly.pdbx_strand_id
1 'polypeptide(L)'
;MMQARGILIRENMRTIGAQVYEQMVRGAYIRRNNSINDTEYPVYFSNNDSYIQTTTFLPEDFTYLPHLQCPERLPSMKGPMEVNMSEVRMSDILQLFDKDSIKLGGHWQPRDCVPRWKVAILIPFRNRFEHLPVLFRHLIPMLQRQRLQFAFYVIEQTGNQPFNRAMLFNVGFLEAMKDLDWDCLIFHDVDHIPENDRNYYGCQNMPRHFAAKLDKYMYLLPYKEFFGGVSGLMVEQFQKINGFPNAFWGWGGEDDDLWNR
;
A
#
# COMPACT_ATOMS: atom_id res chain seq x y z
N MET A 1 11.51 -34.71 -12.35
CA MET A 1 10.80 -34.66 -11.06
C MET A 1 11.83 -34.41 -9.96
N MET A 2 12.00 -33.16 -9.55
CA MET A 2 12.80 -32.79 -8.38
C MET A 2 11.94 -31.82 -7.56
N GLN A 3 11.55 -32.25 -6.36
CA GLN A 3 10.77 -31.50 -5.40
C GLN A 3 11.55 -30.25 -4.96
N ALA A 4 11.00 -29.06 -5.15
CA ALA A 4 11.50 -27.85 -4.53
C ALA A 4 11.17 -27.91 -3.03
N ARG A 5 12.20 -28.11 -2.20
CA ARG A 5 12.09 -27.99 -0.74
C ARG A 5 11.94 -26.52 -0.38
N GLY A 6 10.75 -26.11 0.06
CA GLY A 6 10.51 -24.83 0.70
C GLY A 6 11.09 -24.79 2.10
N ILE A 7 12.42 -24.67 2.23
CA ILE A 7 13.09 -24.38 3.50
C ILE A 7 14.34 -23.55 3.19
N LEU A 8 14.26 -22.23 3.40
CA LEU A 8 15.38 -21.30 3.76
C LEU A 8 14.98 -19.79 3.79
N ILE A 9 13.68 -19.44 3.87
CA ILE A 9 13.27 -18.02 4.00
C ILE A 9 13.36 -17.53 5.47
N ARG A 10 13.17 -18.42 6.45
CA ARG A 10 13.18 -18.05 7.88
C ARG A 10 14.55 -17.56 8.39
N GLU A 11 15.64 -18.08 7.84
CA GLU A 11 16.99 -17.68 8.27
C GLU A 11 17.42 -16.35 7.64
N ASN A 12 17.09 -16.12 6.37
CA ASN A 12 17.37 -14.85 5.69
C ASN A 12 16.54 -13.66 6.23
N MET A 13 15.30 -13.89 6.66
CA MET A 13 14.51 -12.85 7.36
C MET A 13 15.08 -12.51 8.74
N ARG A 14 15.64 -13.48 9.47
CA ARG A 14 16.29 -13.24 10.77
C ARG A 14 17.58 -12.42 10.63
N THR A 15 18.38 -12.68 9.60
CA THR A 15 19.61 -11.92 9.34
C THR A 15 19.32 -10.50 8.84
N ILE A 16 18.28 -10.28 8.03
CA ILE A 16 17.85 -8.92 7.64
C ILE A 16 17.30 -8.16 8.87
N GLY A 17 16.46 -8.79 9.68
CA GLY A 17 15.96 -8.19 10.91
C GLY A 17 17.08 -7.82 11.90
N ALA A 18 18.12 -8.66 12.00
CA ALA A 18 19.30 -8.38 12.82
C ALA A 18 20.16 -7.24 12.26
N GLN A 19 20.37 -7.19 10.93
CA GLN A 19 21.10 -6.09 10.28
C GLN A 19 20.38 -4.74 10.41
N VAL A 20 19.05 -4.74 10.27
CA VAL A 20 18.22 -3.53 10.47
C VAL A 20 18.19 -3.13 11.94
N TYR A 21 18.10 -4.07 12.88
CA TYR A 21 18.24 -3.78 14.32
C TYR A 21 19.61 -3.16 14.63
N GLU A 22 20.69 -3.69 14.04
CA GLU A 22 22.04 -3.14 14.22
C GLU A 22 22.17 -1.72 13.66
N GLN A 23 21.54 -1.43 12.52
CA GLN A 23 21.49 -0.08 11.94
C GLN A 23 20.64 0.89 12.79
N MET A 24 19.49 0.46 13.32
CA MET A 24 18.66 1.25 14.22
C MET A 24 19.41 1.57 15.54
N VAL A 25 20.07 0.58 16.12
CA VAL A 25 20.88 0.74 17.35
C VAL A 25 22.07 1.66 17.08
N ARG A 26 22.81 1.48 15.97
CA ARG A 26 23.91 2.39 15.59
C ARG A 26 23.41 3.82 15.36
N GLY A 27 22.27 4.00 14.71
CA GLY A 27 21.66 5.32 14.51
C GLY A 27 21.24 6.01 15.82
N ALA A 28 20.82 5.24 16.83
CA ALA A 28 20.53 5.75 18.17
C ALA A 28 21.82 6.10 18.95
N TYR A 29 22.88 5.30 18.82
CA TYR A 29 24.19 5.58 19.45
C TYR A 29 24.91 6.78 18.83
N ILE A 30 24.86 6.95 17.50
CA ILE A 30 25.45 8.11 16.81
C ILE A 30 24.75 9.41 17.24
N ARG A 31 23.42 9.39 17.43
CA ARG A 31 22.68 10.52 18.02
C ARG A 31 23.14 10.85 19.44
N ARG A 32 23.50 9.84 20.24
CA ARG A 32 23.95 10.02 21.62
C ARG A 32 25.34 10.66 21.74
N ASN A 33 26.22 10.48 20.76
CA ASN A 33 27.57 11.04 20.77
C ASN A 33 27.67 12.47 20.23
N ASN A 34 26.63 12.98 19.55
CA ASN A 34 26.61 14.34 18.98
C ASN A 34 25.84 15.36 19.83
N SER A 35 25.33 14.98 21.00
CA SER A 35 24.64 15.89 21.93
C SER A 35 25.24 15.78 23.32
N ILE A 36 26.41 16.41 23.52
CA ILE A 36 26.84 16.81 24.86
C ILE A 36 26.06 18.08 25.20
N ASN A 37 25.29 18.00 26.29
CA ASN A 37 24.33 18.97 26.83
C ASN A 37 22.91 18.83 26.28
N ASP A 38 22.10 17.98 26.93
CA ASP A 38 20.75 18.40 27.28
C ASP A 38 20.22 17.62 28.49
N THR A 39 19.72 18.39 29.45
CA THR A 39 19.00 17.98 30.66
C THR A 39 17.82 17.08 30.34
N GLU A 40 17.59 16.06 31.18
CA GLU A 40 16.42 15.19 31.17
C GLU A 40 15.11 16.02 31.13
N TYR A 41 14.40 15.98 30.00
CA TYR A 41 13.01 16.41 29.93
C TYR A 41 12.10 15.17 29.97
N PRO A 42 11.26 15.01 31.00
CA PRO A 42 10.26 13.95 31.03
C PRO A 42 9.20 14.23 29.95
N VAL A 43 8.85 13.18 29.19
CA VAL A 43 7.81 13.21 28.17
C VAL A 43 6.44 13.43 28.84
N TYR A 44 6.00 14.68 28.89
CA TYR A 44 4.61 15.01 29.23
C TYR A 44 3.73 14.81 27.99
N PHE A 45 2.74 13.92 28.11
CA PHE A 45 1.62 13.85 27.18
C PHE A 45 0.76 15.11 27.35
N SER A 46 1.00 16.13 26.52
CA SER A 46 0.11 17.28 26.41
C SER A 46 -1.06 16.94 25.50
N ASN A 47 -2.19 16.57 26.11
CA ASN A 47 -3.51 16.57 25.48
C ASN A 47 -3.96 18.03 25.24
N ASN A 48 -3.49 18.68 24.18
CA ASN A 48 -4.18 19.86 23.64
C ASN A 48 -3.72 20.21 22.22
N ASP A 49 -3.94 19.30 21.28
CA ASP A 49 -4.12 19.74 19.90
C ASP A 49 -5.58 20.14 19.74
N SER A 50 -5.77 21.43 19.51
CA SER A 50 -7.05 22.03 19.13
C SER A 50 -7.63 21.25 17.96
N TYR A 51 -8.67 20.45 18.25
CA TYR A 51 -9.44 19.70 17.28
C TYR A 51 -9.96 20.64 16.18
N ILE A 52 -9.28 20.65 15.04
CA ILE A 52 -9.92 20.97 13.76
C ILE A 52 -11.09 19.99 13.65
N GLN A 53 -12.32 20.50 13.55
CA GLN A 53 -13.55 19.70 13.52
C GLN A 53 -13.38 18.49 12.59
N THR A 54 -13.15 17.32 13.20
CA THR A 54 -13.20 16.05 12.50
C THR A 54 -14.59 15.91 11.95
N THR A 55 -14.71 15.84 10.63
CA THR A 55 -15.94 15.42 9.96
C THR A 55 -16.40 14.13 10.64
N THR A 56 -17.52 14.23 11.35
CA THR A 56 -18.14 13.11 12.06
C THR A 56 -18.54 12.07 11.03
N PHE A 57 -18.24 10.80 11.29
CA PHE A 57 -18.77 9.71 10.47
C PHE A 57 -20.28 9.92 10.29
N LEU A 58 -20.78 9.71 9.07
CA LEU A 58 -22.20 9.85 8.80
C LEU A 58 -22.99 8.81 9.63
N PRO A 59 -24.29 9.02 9.89
CA PRO A 59 -25.14 8.01 10.50
C PRO A 59 -25.15 6.73 9.65
N GLU A 60 -25.34 5.56 10.27
CA GLU A 60 -25.40 4.28 9.54
C GLU A 60 -26.53 4.23 8.51
N ASP A 61 -27.64 4.95 8.77
CA ASP A 61 -28.80 5.04 7.89
C ASP A 61 -28.67 6.13 6.80
N PHE A 62 -27.49 6.73 6.65
CA PHE A 62 -27.28 7.75 5.63
C PHE A 62 -27.39 7.15 4.23
N THR A 63 -28.39 7.59 3.48
CA THR A 63 -28.60 7.13 2.10
C THR A 63 -27.81 8.03 1.15
N TYR A 64 -26.89 7.43 0.40
CA TYR A 64 -26.11 8.13 -0.61
C TYR A 64 -26.98 8.46 -1.83
N LEU A 65 -26.70 9.60 -2.46
CA LEU A 65 -27.34 9.98 -3.71
C LEU A 65 -26.39 9.66 -4.88
N PRO A 66 -26.86 8.96 -5.94
CA PRO A 66 -26.00 8.50 -7.04
C PRO A 66 -25.22 9.59 -7.78
N HIS A 67 -25.68 10.84 -7.70
CA HIS A 67 -25.08 12.00 -8.36
C HIS A 67 -24.19 12.83 -7.43
N LEU A 68 -24.11 12.50 -6.14
CA LEU A 68 -23.26 13.18 -5.18
C LEU A 68 -21.94 12.43 -4.99
N GLN A 69 -20.89 13.18 -4.69
CA GLN A 69 -19.58 12.60 -4.39
C GLN A 69 -19.64 11.73 -3.12
N CYS A 70 -18.98 10.58 -3.15
CA CYS A 70 -18.88 9.71 -1.98
C CYS A 70 -18.15 10.44 -0.83
N PRO A 71 -18.65 10.31 0.42
CA PRO A 71 -17.97 10.82 1.61
C PRO A 71 -16.57 10.23 1.78
N GLU A 72 -15.64 11.01 2.31
CA GLU A 72 -14.26 10.57 2.56
C GLU A 72 -14.16 9.57 3.71
N ARG A 73 -15.04 9.73 4.72
CA ARG A 73 -15.16 8.82 5.87
C ARG A 73 -16.53 8.19 5.85
N LEU A 74 -16.55 6.87 5.65
CA LEU A 74 -17.78 6.11 5.52
C LEU A 74 -18.03 5.31 6.81
N PRO A 75 -19.29 5.18 7.25
CA PRO A 75 -19.63 4.35 8.41
C PRO A 75 -19.26 2.87 8.22
N SER A 76 -19.17 2.41 6.97
CA SER A 76 -18.69 1.08 6.60
C SER A 76 -17.23 0.81 6.98
N MET A 77 -16.42 1.84 7.23
CA MET A 77 -15.00 1.71 7.58
C MET A 77 -14.85 1.42 9.09
N LYS A 78 -14.82 0.13 9.43
CA LYS A 78 -14.86 -0.37 10.81
C LYS A 78 -13.55 -0.16 11.58
N GLY A 79 -12.45 0.12 10.90
CA GLY A 79 -11.13 0.26 11.49
C GLY A 79 -10.33 -1.04 11.36
N PRO A 80 -9.80 -1.60 12.46
CA PRO A 80 -9.00 -2.82 12.41
C PRO A 80 -9.69 -3.97 11.67
N MET A 81 -8.92 -4.65 10.83
CA MET A 81 -9.34 -5.80 10.03
C MET A 81 -8.67 -7.07 10.55
N GLU A 82 -9.41 -8.18 10.55
CA GLU A 82 -8.79 -9.48 10.75
C GLU A 82 -7.96 -9.85 9.52
N VAL A 83 -6.66 -10.04 9.69
CA VAL A 83 -5.75 -10.45 8.62
C VAL A 83 -5.56 -11.96 8.67
N ASN A 84 -6.10 -12.64 7.66
CA ASN A 84 -5.92 -14.06 7.48
C ASN A 84 -4.79 -14.27 6.48
N MET A 85 -3.68 -14.90 6.86
CA MET A 85 -2.55 -15.19 5.95
C MET A 85 -2.56 -16.62 5.40
N SER A 86 -3.61 -17.40 5.69
CA SER A 86 -3.73 -18.78 5.20
C SER A 86 -3.82 -18.80 3.68
N GLU A 87 -3.09 -19.73 3.04
CA GLU A 87 -3.13 -19.94 1.59
C GLU A 87 -4.57 -20.14 1.10
N VAL A 88 -4.86 -19.58 -0.07
CA VAL A 88 -6.18 -19.62 -0.70
C VAL A 88 -5.98 -19.63 -2.20
N ARG A 89 -6.77 -20.44 -2.92
CA ARG A 89 -6.63 -20.54 -4.38
C ARG A 89 -7.31 -19.36 -5.03
N MET A 90 -6.78 -18.92 -6.18
CA MET A 90 -7.39 -17.86 -6.96
C MET A 90 -8.84 -18.21 -7.36
N SER A 91 -9.15 -19.47 -7.63
CA SER A 91 -10.52 -19.92 -7.94
C SER A 91 -11.50 -19.62 -6.81
N ASP A 92 -11.07 -19.79 -5.56
CA ASP A 92 -11.90 -19.59 -4.38
C ASP A 92 -12.16 -18.09 -4.17
N ILE A 93 -11.17 -17.24 -4.49
CA ILE A 93 -11.30 -15.79 -4.50
C ILE A 93 -12.27 -15.32 -5.58
N LEU A 94 -12.16 -15.84 -6.81
CA LEU A 94 -13.09 -15.49 -7.89
C LEU A 94 -14.52 -15.89 -7.54
N GLN A 95 -14.72 -17.06 -6.93
CA GLN A 95 -16.03 -17.50 -6.45
C GLN A 95 -16.56 -16.63 -5.31
N LEU A 96 -15.68 -16.21 -4.37
CA LEU A 96 -16.04 -15.35 -3.25
C LEU A 96 -16.62 -14.02 -3.74
N PHE A 97 -16.02 -13.43 -4.78
CA PHE A 97 -16.38 -12.10 -5.30
C PHE A 97 -17.29 -12.13 -6.54
N ASP A 98 -17.77 -13.31 -6.97
CA ASP A 98 -18.65 -13.46 -8.13
C ASP A 98 -19.93 -12.61 -8.01
N LYS A 99 -20.44 -12.47 -6.77
CA LYS A 99 -21.63 -11.66 -6.46
C LYS A 99 -21.34 -10.17 -6.25
N ASP A 100 -20.09 -9.79 -6.06
CA ASP A 100 -19.69 -8.44 -5.66
C ASP A 100 -19.51 -7.47 -6.84
N SER A 101 -20.02 -7.87 -8.02
CA SER A 101 -20.04 -7.06 -9.23
C SER A 101 -18.65 -6.58 -9.70
N ILE A 102 -17.59 -7.31 -9.35
CA ILE A 102 -16.26 -7.09 -9.92
C ILE A 102 -16.32 -7.51 -11.38
N LYS A 103 -16.07 -6.56 -12.27
CA LYS A 103 -16.07 -6.79 -13.71
C LYS A 103 -14.73 -7.41 -14.14
N LEU A 104 -14.71 -7.89 -15.39
CA LEU A 104 -13.49 -8.34 -16.06
C LEU A 104 -12.37 -7.30 -15.89
N GLY A 105 -11.13 -7.77 -15.69
CA GLY A 105 -9.97 -6.91 -15.40
C GLY A 105 -9.89 -6.43 -13.94
N GLY A 106 -10.78 -6.88 -13.06
CA GLY A 106 -10.77 -6.49 -11.65
C GLY A 106 -11.38 -5.11 -11.40
N HIS A 107 -12.20 -4.60 -12.34
CA HIS A 107 -12.82 -3.28 -12.22
C HIS A 107 -14.02 -3.31 -11.28
N TRP A 108 -14.09 -2.31 -10.41
CA TRP A 108 -15.25 -2.08 -9.56
C TRP A 108 -15.52 -0.57 -9.40
N GLN A 109 -16.79 -0.20 -9.23
CA GLN A 109 -17.20 1.16 -8.90
C GLN A 109 -18.47 1.14 -8.03
N PRO A 110 -18.65 2.11 -7.12
CA PRO A 110 -19.90 2.27 -6.40
C PRO A 110 -21.04 2.63 -7.36
N ARG A 111 -22.28 2.26 -7.00
CA ARG A 111 -23.50 2.56 -7.78
C ARG A 111 -24.41 3.59 -7.09
N ASP A 112 -24.12 3.88 -5.83
CA ASP A 112 -24.90 4.69 -4.91
C ASP A 112 -24.35 6.10 -4.70
N CYS A 113 -23.13 6.37 -5.16
CA CYS A 113 -22.51 7.70 -5.19
C CYS A 113 -21.44 7.78 -6.28
N VAL A 114 -21.00 9.00 -6.61
CA VAL A 114 -19.87 9.26 -7.52
C VAL A 114 -18.56 9.07 -6.73
N PRO A 115 -17.67 8.14 -7.12
CA PRO A 115 -16.44 7.87 -6.39
C PRO A 115 -15.56 9.13 -6.32
N ARG A 116 -14.91 9.35 -5.18
CA ARG A 116 -13.96 10.48 -5.02
C ARG A 116 -12.70 10.29 -5.86
N TRP A 117 -12.26 9.04 -5.99
CA TRP A 117 -11.06 8.66 -6.72
C TRP A 117 -11.34 7.47 -7.62
N LYS A 118 -10.89 7.57 -8.88
CA LYS A 118 -10.59 6.44 -9.75
C LYS A 118 -9.13 6.02 -9.48
N VAL A 119 -8.93 4.80 -8.99
CA VAL A 119 -7.64 4.29 -8.51
C VAL A 119 -7.15 3.10 -9.35
N ALA A 120 -6.00 3.24 -9.99
CA ALA A 120 -5.27 2.12 -10.56
C ALA A 120 -4.31 1.52 -9.52
N ILE A 121 -4.50 0.25 -9.18
CA ILE A 121 -3.65 -0.46 -8.23
C ILE A 121 -2.64 -1.29 -9.01
N LEU A 122 -1.40 -0.84 -9.01
CA LEU A 122 -0.30 -1.43 -9.74
C LEU A 122 0.45 -2.38 -8.83
N ILE A 123 0.60 -3.64 -9.23
CA ILE A 123 1.21 -4.70 -8.45
C ILE A 123 2.35 -5.32 -9.27
N PRO A 124 3.62 -5.09 -8.93
CA PRO A 124 4.74 -5.66 -9.65
C PRO A 124 4.85 -7.14 -9.23
N PHE A 125 5.00 -8.04 -10.19
CA PHE A 125 4.80 -9.46 -9.93
C PHE A 125 5.82 -10.37 -10.62
N ARG A 126 6.27 -11.40 -9.91
CA ARG A 126 6.93 -12.58 -10.48
C ARG A 126 6.95 -13.72 -9.47
N ASN A 127 6.47 -14.91 -9.85
CA ASN A 127 6.54 -16.14 -9.04
C ASN A 127 6.00 -15.99 -7.59
N ARG A 128 4.97 -15.17 -7.37
CA ARG A 128 4.34 -14.95 -6.05
C ARG A 128 2.86 -15.39 -6.05
N PHE A 129 2.55 -16.47 -6.75
CA PHE A 129 1.18 -16.92 -7.01
C PHE A 129 0.36 -17.20 -5.74
N GLU A 130 0.99 -17.57 -4.63
CA GLU A 130 0.30 -17.78 -3.34
C GLU A 130 -0.06 -16.46 -2.62
N HIS A 131 0.66 -15.37 -2.90
CA HIS A 131 0.42 -14.09 -2.21
C HIS A 131 -0.74 -13.32 -2.84
N LEU A 132 -0.90 -13.41 -4.16
CA LEU A 132 -1.88 -12.61 -4.90
C LEU A 132 -3.35 -12.91 -4.48
N PRO A 133 -3.77 -14.18 -4.32
CA PRO A 133 -5.10 -14.49 -3.78
C PRO A 133 -5.30 -13.98 -2.35
N VAL A 134 -4.27 -14.08 -1.50
CA VAL A 134 -4.31 -13.55 -0.13
C VAL A 134 -4.48 -12.03 -0.16
N LEU A 135 -3.77 -11.33 -1.04
CA LEU A 135 -3.94 -9.89 -1.24
C LEU A 135 -5.38 -9.54 -1.61
N PHE A 136 -5.92 -10.19 -2.65
CA PHE A 136 -7.27 -9.92 -3.12
C PHE A 136 -8.36 -10.24 -2.09
N ARG A 137 -8.18 -11.28 -1.27
CA ARG A 137 -9.09 -11.60 -0.16
C ARG A 137 -9.34 -10.41 0.77
N HIS A 138 -8.33 -9.58 1.02
CA HIS A 138 -8.43 -8.46 1.96
C HIS A 138 -8.66 -7.13 1.25
N LEU A 139 -7.94 -6.91 0.16
CA LEU A 139 -7.88 -5.61 -0.50
C LEU A 139 -9.19 -5.28 -1.21
N ILE A 140 -9.79 -6.24 -1.92
CA ILE A 140 -11.07 -6.04 -2.62
C ILE A 140 -12.17 -5.52 -1.67
N PRO A 141 -12.54 -6.24 -0.58
CA PRO A 141 -13.64 -5.80 0.26
C PRO A 141 -13.29 -4.51 1.01
N MET A 142 -12.02 -4.25 1.31
CA MET A 142 -11.58 -2.97 1.87
C MET A 142 -11.86 -1.81 0.91
N LEU A 143 -11.44 -1.91 -0.35
CA LEU A 143 -11.62 -0.85 -1.36
C LEU A 143 -13.10 -0.59 -1.67
N GLN A 144 -13.91 -1.66 -1.68
CA GLN A 144 -15.36 -1.55 -1.83
C GLN A 144 -15.99 -0.78 -0.66
N ARG A 145 -15.58 -1.07 0.59
CA ARG A 145 -16.03 -0.31 1.79
C ARG A 145 -15.59 1.15 1.76
N GLN A 146 -14.49 1.45 1.07
CA GLN A 146 -13.98 2.81 0.84
C GLN A 146 -14.65 3.51 -0.35
N ARG A 147 -15.56 2.84 -1.09
CA ARG A 147 -16.30 3.39 -2.24
C ARG A 147 -15.40 4.01 -3.31
N LEU A 148 -14.23 3.40 -3.53
CA LEU A 148 -13.31 3.77 -4.60
C LEU A 148 -13.79 3.16 -5.92
N GLN A 149 -13.61 3.86 -7.05
CA GLN A 149 -13.58 3.15 -8.33
C GLN A 149 -12.16 2.64 -8.53
N PHE A 150 -11.97 1.35 -8.78
CA PHE A 150 -10.64 0.78 -8.88
C PHE A 150 -10.54 -0.34 -9.91
N ALA A 151 -9.30 -0.62 -10.32
CA ALA A 151 -8.91 -1.83 -11.03
C ALA A 151 -7.52 -2.29 -10.58
N PHE A 152 -7.21 -3.57 -10.79
CA PHE A 152 -5.91 -4.16 -10.46
C PHE A 152 -5.11 -4.43 -11.72
N TYR A 153 -3.87 -3.97 -11.73
CA TYR A 153 -2.90 -4.23 -12.79
C TYR A 153 -1.77 -5.04 -12.19
N VAL A 154 -1.71 -6.33 -12.50
CA VAL A 154 -0.63 -7.22 -12.08
C VAL A 154 0.41 -7.25 -13.19
N ILE A 155 1.54 -6.58 -12.97
CA ILE A 155 2.60 -6.41 -13.97
C ILE A 155 3.64 -7.51 -13.79
N GLU A 156 3.49 -8.58 -14.56
CA GLU A 156 4.40 -9.74 -14.49
C GLU A 156 5.72 -9.48 -15.25
N GLN A 157 6.84 -9.62 -14.54
CA GLN A 157 8.15 -9.62 -15.18
C GLN A 157 8.50 -11.02 -15.69
N THR A 158 8.65 -11.17 -17.00
CA THR A 158 9.09 -12.42 -17.61
C THR A 158 10.63 -12.53 -17.67
N GLY A 159 11.13 -13.75 -17.87
CA GLY A 159 12.57 -14.02 -17.99
C GLY A 159 13.32 -14.07 -16.65
N ASN A 160 14.65 -14.21 -16.76
CA ASN A 160 15.52 -14.57 -15.63
C ASN A 160 16.36 -13.41 -15.08
N GLN A 161 16.16 -12.19 -15.59
CA GLN A 161 16.88 -11.02 -15.09
C GLN A 161 16.50 -10.71 -13.63
N PRO A 162 17.33 -9.97 -12.87
CA PRO A 162 16.93 -9.47 -11.56
C PRO A 162 15.57 -8.76 -11.62
N PHE A 163 14.80 -8.86 -10.54
CA PHE A 163 13.49 -8.23 -10.50
C PHE A 163 13.66 -6.70 -10.50
N ASN A 164 12.87 -5.98 -11.28
CA ASN A 164 12.94 -4.53 -11.37
C ASN A 164 11.57 -3.93 -10.99
N ARG A 165 11.36 -3.76 -9.68
CA ARG A 165 10.09 -3.32 -9.11
C ARG A 165 9.67 -1.95 -9.66
N ALA A 166 10.60 -1.01 -9.71
CA ALA A 166 10.37 0.37 -10.14
C ALA A 166 10.01 0.48 -11.63
N MET A 167 10.72 -0.24 -12.50
CA MET A 167 10.39 -0.30 -13.93
C MET A 167 8.99 -0.89 -14.16
N LEU A 168 8.61 -1.93 -13.43
CA LEU A 168 7.28 -2.54 -13.57
C LEU A 168 6.16 -1.58 -13.16
N PHE A 169 6.39 -0.68 -12.21
CA PHE A 169 5.44 0.39 -11.90
C PHE A 169 5.31 1.39 -13.03
N ASN A 170 6.41 1.78 -13.69
CA ASN A 170 6.34 2.64 -14.88
C ASN A 170 5.56 1.97 -16.02
N VAL A 171 5.81 0.67 -16.27
CA VAL A 171 5.04 -0.12 -17.25
C VAL A 171 3.56 -0.17 -16.85
N GLY A 172 3.26 -0.47 -15.59
CA GLY A 172 1.90 -0.52 -15.06
C GLY A 172 1.15 0.79 -15.22
N PHE A 173 1.82 1.92 -14.97
CA PHE A 173 1.26 3.24 -15.23
C PHE A 173 0.88 3.41 -16.71
N LEU A 174 1.82 3.14 -17.62
CA LEU A 174 1.58 3.29 -19.06
C LEU A 174 0.43 2.42 -19.57
N GLU A 175 0.30 1.19 -19.07
CA GLU A 175 -0.78 0.29 -19.47
C GLU A 175 -2.12 0.68 -18.82
N ALA A 176 -2.13 1.07 -17.54
CA ALA A 176 -3.35 1.49 -16.86
C ALA A 176 -3.99 2.73 -17.50
N MET A 177 -3.17 3.69 -17.95
CA MET A 177 -3.66 4.90 -18.62
C MET A 177 -4.26 4.65 -20.01
N LYS A 178 -4.06 3.46 -20.62
CA LYS A 178 -4.75 3.08 -21.87
C LYS A 178 -6.16 2.55 -21.63
N ASP A 179 -6.44 2.12 -20.41
CA ASP A 179 -7.68 1.44 -20.04
C ASP A 179 -8.73 2.41 -19.51
N LEU A 180 -8.32 3.30 -18.58
CA LEU A 180 -9.17 4.37 -18.06
C LEU A 180 -8.32 5.61 -17.80
N ASP A 181 -8.97 6.78 -17.83
CA ASP A 181 -8.41 8.01 -17.28
C ASP A 181 -8.45 7.93 -15.74
N TRP A 182 -7.42 7.33 -15.14
CA TRP A 182 -7.29 7.18 -13.69
C TRP A 182 -6.87 8.49 -13.03
N ASP A 183 -7.34 8.74 -11.81
CA ASP A 183 -6.96 9.94 -11.05
C ASP A 183 -5.74 9.67 -10.15
N CYS A 184 -5.68 8.45 -9.59
CA CYS A 184 -4.78 8.04 -8.54
C CYS A 184 -4.11 6.72 -8.89
N LEU A 185 -2.80 6.65 -8.68
CA LEU A 185 -1.98 5.45 -8.83
C LEU A 185 -1.60 4.97 -7.44
N ILE A 186 -1.83 3.69 -7.16
CA ILE A 186 -1.32 3.03 -5.96
C ILE A 186 -0.30 1.98 -6.38
N PHE A 187 0.93 2.18 -5.91
CA PHE A 187 2.06 1.29 -6.12
C PHE A 187 2.10 0.32 -4.95
N HIS A 188 1.84 -0.96 -5.21
CA HIS A 188 1.51 -1.91 -4.16
C HIS A 188 2.32 -3.19 -4.25
N ASP A 189 3.16 -3.45 -3.25
CA ASP A 189 3.82 -4.73 -3.09
C ASP A 189 2.80 -5.86 -2.85
N VAL A 190 2.96 -7.00 -3.52
CA VAL A 190 1.96 -8.09 -3.48
C VAL A 190 1.78 -8.72 -2.09
N ASP A 191 2.75 -8.52 -1.19
CA ASP A 191 2.81 -9.13 0.14
C ASP A 191 2.50 -8.17 1.29
N HIS A 192 2.01 -6.96 1.00
CA HIS A 192 1.62 -5.98 2.02
C HIS A 192 0.10 -5.97 2.23
N ILE A 193 -0.39 -6.51 3.34
CA ILE A 193 -1.83 -6.56 3.62
C ILE A 193 -2.22 -5.42 4.58
N PRO A 194 -3.21 -4.58 4.24
CA PRO A 194 -3.69 -3.55 5.16
C PRO A 194 -4.44 -4.17 6.34
N GLU A 195 -4.09 -3.74 7.55
CA GLU A 195 -4.72 -4.19 8.80
C GLU A 195 -5.86 -3.25 9.27
N ASN A 196 -6.14 -2.17 8.55
CA ASN A 196 -7.13 -1.19 8.96
C ASN A 196 -7.79 -0.52 7.75
N ASP A 197 -9.10 -0.69 7.60
CA ASP A 197 -9.83 -0.14 6.44
C ASP A 197 -10.02 1.38 6.50
N ARG A 198 -9.61 2.04 7.60
CA ARG A 198 -9.51 3.50 7.67
C ARG A 198 -8.24 4.05 7.03
N ASN A 199 -7.29 3.20 6.66
CA ASN A 199 -6.23 3.58 5.73
C ASN A 199 -6.83 3.71 4.32
N TYR A 200 -7.45 4.85 4.04
CA TYR A 200 -8.20 5.10 2.79
C TYR A 200 -7.30 5.06 1.56
N TYR A 201 -7.46 4.14 0.61
CA TYR A 201 -6.62 3.98 -0.59
C TYR A 201 -7.00 4.99 -1.70
N GLY A 202 -7.08 6.27 -1.33
CA GLY A 202 -7.19 7.40 -2.26
C GLY A 202 -6.01 8.35 -2.11
N CYS A 203 -5.68 9.03 -3.21
CA CYS A 203 -4.59 10.00 -3.27
C CYS A 203 -4.96 11.32 -2.58
N GLN A 204 -3.96 12.18 -2.39
CA GLN A 204 -4.08 13.52 -1.82
C GLN A 204 -3.13 14.47 -2.55
N ASN A 205 -3.18 15.77 -2.20
CA ASN A 205 -2.36 16.82 -2.80
C ASN A 205 -0.84 16.60 -2.61
N MET A 206 -0.46 15.76 -1.64
CA MET A 206 0.91 15.26 -1.46
C MET A 206 0.95 13.76 -1.74
N PRO A 207 2.09 13.23 -2.28
CA PRO A 207 2.34 11.79 -2.34
C PRO A 207 2.10 11.14 -0.98
N ARG A 208 1.45 9.98 -0.99
CA ARG A 208 1.00 9.31 0.23
C ARG A 208 1.73 8.01 0.45
N HIS A 209 2.23 7.80 1.66
CA HIS A 209 2.78 6.53 2.11
C HIS A 209 1.71 5.76 2.91
N PHE A 210 1.28 4.60 2.41
CA PHE A 210 0.28 3.76 3.09
C PHE A 210 0.93 2.74 4.03
N ALA A 211 2.16 2.32 3.74
CA ALA A 211 2.91 1.29 4.45
C ALA A 211 3.80 1.86 5.58
N ALA A 212 3.32 2.85 6.32
CA ALA A 212 4.11 3.57 7.34
C ALA A 212 4.40 2.76 8.61
N LYS A 213 3.58 1.74 8.90
CA LYS A 213 3.69 0.88 10.08
C LYS A 213 3.56 -0.58 9.67
N LEU A 214 4.70 -1.21 9.39
CA LEU A 214 4.74 -2.61 8.96
C LEU A 214 5.11 -3.53 10.12
N ASP A 215 4.47 -4.68 10.19
CA ASP A 215 4.71 -5.73 11.17
C ASP A 215 6.18 -6.19 11.18
N LYS A 216 6.80 -6.34 10.00
CA LYS A 216 8.23 -6.69 9.83
C LYS A 216 9.19 -5.70 10.49
N TYR A 217 8.73 -4.47 10.76
CA TYR A 217 9.47 -3.42 11.44
C TYR A 217 8.86 -3.09 12.82
N MET A 218 8.12 -4.03 13.42
CA MET A 218 7.45 -3.85 14.71
C MET A 218 6.55 -2.61 14.75
N TYR A 219 5.91 -2.30 13.62
CA TYR A 219 5.07 -1.11 13.44
C TYR A 219 5.81 0.23 13.65
N LEU A 220 7.14 0.21 13.54
CA LEU A 220 7.99 1.40 13.51
C LEU A 220 8.36 1.72 12.06
N LEU A 221 8.37 3.02 11.74
CA LEU A 221 8.88 3.49 10.46
C LEU A 221 10.42 3.33 10.46
N PRO A 222 11.03 2.63 9.48
CA PRO A 222 12.46 2.35 9.50
C PRO A 222 13.34 3.60 9.59
N TYR A 223 12.99 4.61 8.81
CA TYR A 223 13.59 5.95 8.78
C TYR A 223 12.58 6.93 8.15
N LYS A 224 12.79 8.22 8.33
CA LYS A 224 11.78 9.25 8.02
C LYS A 224 11.42 9.32 6.52
N GLU A 225 12.40 9.05 5.67
CA GLU A 225 12.32 9.10 4.22
C GLU A 225 11.83 7.79 3.59
N PHE A 226 11.55 6.77 4.41
CA PHE A 226 11.11 5.46 3.91
C PHE A 226 9.76 5.58 3.18
N PHE A 227 9.76 5.27 1.88
CA PHE A 227 8.59 5.39 1.00
C PHE A 227 8.24 4.09 0.25
N GLY A 228 8.83 2.96 0.68
CA GLY A 228 8.60 1.64 0.12
C GLY A 228 7.33 0.92 0.61
N GLY A 229 7.08 -0.28 0.07
CA GLY A 229 5.92 -1.12 0.38
C GLY A 229 4.67 -0.73 -0.41
N VAL A 230 3.94 0.27 0.11
CA VAL A 230 2.72 0.78 -0.54
C VAL A 230 2.69 2.30 -0.50
N SER A 231 2.63 2.92 -1.66
CA SER A 231 2.56 4.37 -1.83
C SER A 231 1.54 4.76 -2.90
N GLY A 232 1.10 6.03 -2.90
CA GLY A 232 0.14 6.53 -3.86
C GLY A 232 0.43 7.95 -4.30
N LEU A 233 0.27 8.18 -5.60
CA LEU A 233 0.48 9.46 -6.25
C LEU A 233 -0.68 9.73 -7.21
N MET A 234 -1.13 10.99 -7.28
CA MET A 234 -1.99 11.42 -8.38
C MET A 234 -1.24 11.23 -9.70
N VAL A 235 -1.97 11.00 -10.80
CA VAL A 235 -1.36 10.89 -12.14
C VAL A 235 -0.48 12.10 -12.46
N GLU A 236 -0.96 13.31 -12.15
CA GLU A 236 -0.20 14.56 -12.35
C GLU A 236 1.11 14.59 -11.54
N GLN A 237 1.09 14.13 -10.28
CA GLN A 237 2.28 14.06 -9.44
C GLN A 237 3.29 13.08 -10.02
N PHE A 238 2.84 11.91 -10.45
CA PHE A 238 3.69 10.87 -11.02
C PHE A 238 4.35 11.31 -12.34
N GLN A 239 3.59 11.99 -13.20
CA GLN A 239 4.11 12.57 -14.43
C GLN A 239 5.13 13.68 -14.14
N LYS A 240 4.86 14.54 -13.14
CA LYS A 240 5.74 15.65 -12.75
C LYS A 240 7.13 15.19 -12.32
N ILE A 241 7.23 14.05 -11.65
CA ILE A 241 8.50 13.45 -11.21
C ILE A 241 9.14 12.52 -12.25
N ASN A 242 8.55 12.43 -13.45
CA ASN A 242 8.96 11.51 -14.51
C ASN A 242 9.02 10.03 -14.06
N GLY A 243 8.02 9.63 -13.27
CA GLY A 243 7.85 8.28 -12.77
C GLY A 243 8.98 7.77 -11.86
N PHE A 244 9.06 6.45 -11.71
CA PHE A 244 10.13 5.75 -10.99
C PHE A 244 11.44 5.67 -11.80
N PRO A 245 12.61 5.44 -11.16
CA PRO A 245 13.84 5.09 -11.89
C PRO A 245 13.76 3.70 -12.54
N ASN A 246 14.26 3.55 -13.77
CA ASN A 246 14.29 2.26 -14.46
C ASN A 246 15.57 1.44 -14.23
N ALA A 247 16.60 2.01 -13.59
CA ALA A 247 17.93 1.43 -13.50
C ALA A 247 18.16 0.51 -12.28
N PHE A 248 17.18 0.40 -11.37
CA PHE A 248 17.30 -0.42 -10.16
C PHE A 248 16.94 -1.88 -10.45
N TRP A 249 17.96 -2.70 -10.69
CA TRP A 249 17.84 -4.14 -10.90
C TRP A 249 18.20 -4.90 -9.63
N GLY A 250 17.22 -5.57 -9.01
CA GLY A 250 17.37 -6.21 -7.71
C GLY A 250 16.63 -5.48 -6.60
N TRP A 251 17.07 -5.68 -5.35
CA TRP A 251 16.43 -5.12 -4.17
C TRP A 251 17.12 -3.84 -3.70
N GLY A 252 16.34 -2.76 -3.51
CA GLY A 252 16.68 -1.62 -2.68
C GLY A 252 17.08 -0.35 -3.43
N GLY A 253 16.74 0.79 -2.82
CA GLY A 253 17.14 2.14 -3.22
C GLY A 253 16.22 2.80 -4.24
N GLU A 254 15.31 2.05 -4.86
CA GLU A 254 14.39 2.60 -5.86
C GLU A 254 13.24 3.42 -5.24
N ASP A 255 12.86 3.09 -4.01
CA ASP A 255 11.91 3.82 -3.18
C ASP A 255 12.53 5.09 -2.56
N ASP A 256 13.81 5.02 -2.17
CA ASP A 256 14.59 6.19 -1.73
C ASP A 256 14.80 7.18 -2.89
N ASP A 257 15.08 6.70 -4.11
CA ASP A 257 15.15 7.56 -5.29
C ASP A 257 13.80 8.22 -5.58
N LEU A 258 12.69 7.48 -5.43
CA LEU A 258 11.36 8.06 -5.59
C LEU A 258 11.10 9.17 -4.57
N TRP A 259 11.46 8.96 -3.29
CA TRP A 259 11.32 9.98 -2.25
C TRP A 259 12.07 11.28 -2.57
N ASN A 260 13.23 11.18 -3.22
CA ASN A 260 14.06 12.34 -3.57
C ASN A 260 13.56 13.15 -4.77
N ARG A 261 12.59 12.63 -5.54
CA ARG A 261 12.01 13.31 -6.70
C ARG A 261 10.80 14.18 -6.33
#